data_AF-A0A7J8QFJ9-F1
#
_entry.id   AF-A0A7J8QFJ9-F1
#
_cell.length_a   1.000
_cell.length_b   1.000
_cell.length_c   1.000
_cell.angle_alpha   90.00
_cell.angle_beta   90.00
_cell.angle_gamma   90.00
#
_symmetry.space_group_name_H-M   'P 1'
#
loop_
_entity.id
_entity.type
_entity.pdbx_description
1 polymer ?
#
loop_
_entity_poly.entity_id
_entity_poly.type
_entity_poly.pdbx_seq_one_letter_code
_entity_poly.pdbx_strand_id
1 'polypeptide(L)' 'MVEDVGKKRKLTNCIAVCDVSGSMFGIPMDVAVALELLVSELSEEPWKGKVITFSANPQLHLVKGGCNTPNPY' A
#
# COMPACT_ATOMS: atom_id res chain seq x y z
N MET A 1 3.01 18.02 -4.17
CA MET A 1 2.91 17.64 -2.74
C MET A 1 3.37 16.20 -2.48
N VAL A 2 3.30 15.28 -3.45
CA VAL A 2 3.88 13.92 -3.35
C VAL A 2 5.37 13.88 -3.74
N GLU A 3 5.80 14.78 -4.62
CA GLU A 3 7.18 14.84 -5.14
C GLU A 3 8.22 15.29 -4.09
N ASP A 4 7.82 16.12 -3.11
CA ASP A 4 8.73 16.61 -2.06
C ASP A 4 9.09 15.53 -1.03
N VAL A 5 8.24 14.52 -0.86
CA VAL A 5 8.52 13.38 0.03
C VAL A 5 9.53 12.42 -0.62
N GLY A 6 9.51 12.31 -1.95
CA GLY A 6 10.50 11.53 -2.71
C GLY A 6 11.94 12.07 -2.64
N LYS A 7 12.12 13.37 -2.36
CA LYS A 7 13.44 14.01 -2.23
C LYS A 7 14.13 13.77 -0.87
N LYS A 8 13.40 13.37 0.18
CA LYS A 8 13.94 13.37 1.56
C LYS A 8 14.41 12.02 2.11
N ARG A 9 14.08 10.90 1.46
CA ARG A 9 14.64 9.54 1.63
C ARG A 9 13.54 8.61 1.15
N LYS A 10 13.77 7.89 0.05
CA LYS A 10 12.91 6.76 -0.27
C LYS A 10 13.09 5.72 0.82
N LEU A 11 12.00 5.08 1.23
CA LEU A 11 12.04 4.11 2.33
C LEU A 11 12.74 2.84 1.85
N THR A 12 14.05 2.77 2.09
CA THR A 12 14.87 1.59 1.75
C THR A 12 14.50 0.46 2.71
N ASN A 13 13.88 -0.61 2.21
CA ASN A 13 13.44 -1.80 2.97
C ASN A 13 12.26 -1.61 3.93
N CYS A 14 11.28 -0.77 3.60
CA CYS A 14 10.01 -0.75 4.33
C CYS A 14 8.94 -1.57 3.61
N ILE A 15 8.32 -2.48 4.35
CA ILE A 15 7.10 -3.18 3.93
C ILE A 15 5.95 -2.74 4.80
N ALA A 16 4.85 -2.39 4.15
CA ALA A 16 3.64 -2.02 4.84
C ALA A 16 2.85 -3.31 5.17
N VAL A 17 2.37 -3.39 6.41
CA VAL A 17 1.59 -4.53 6.92
C VAL A 17 0.31 -3.97 7.52
N CYS A 18 -0.84 -4.28 6.91
CA CYS A 18 -2.13 -3.84 7.40
C CYS A 18 -2.83 -4.94 8.21
N ASP A 19 -3.18 -4.66 9.45
CA ASP A 19 -4.10 -5.48 10.23
C ASP A 19 -5.50 -5.39 9.63
N VAL A 20 -6.07 -6.54 9.26
CA VAL A 20 -7.44 -6.65 8.75
C VAL A 20 -8.31 -7.51 9.68
N SER A 21 -7.89 -7.67 10.93
CA SER A 21 -8.66 -8.37 11.96
C SER A 21 -10.01 -7.67 12.21
N GLY A 22 -10.99 -8.44 12.72
CA GLY A 22 -12.38 -7.99 12.83
C GLY A 22 -12.61 -6.73 13.68
N SER A 23 -11.63 -6.27 14.44
CA SER A 23 -11.66 -5.00 15.19
C SER A 23 -11.43 -3.77 14.30
N MET A 24 -10.93 -3.94 13.08
CA MET A 24 -10.63 -2.86 12.13
C MET A 24 -11.82 -2.49 11.22
N PHE A 25 -13.02 -3.02 11.47
CA PHE A 25 -14.18 -2.78 10.61
C PHE A 25 -14.60 -1.29 10.55
N GLY A 26 -14.76 -0.75 9.35
CA GLY A 26 -15.18 0.63 9.08
C GLY A 26 -14.00 1.59 8.81
N ILE A 27 -14.11 2.82 9.32
CA ILE A 27 -13.13 3.91 9.15
C ILE A 27 -11.67 3.49 9.41
N PRO A 28 -11.33 2.70 10.45
CA PRO A 28 -9.92 2.38 10.70
C PRO A 28 -9.30 1.48 9.63
N MET A 29 -10.08 0.64 8.93
CA MET A 29 -9.60 -0.13 7.77
C MET A 29 -9.34 0.78 6.57
N ASP A 30 -10.22 1.74 6.27
CA ASP A 30 -10.02 2.65 5.14
C ASP A 30 -8.75 3.49 5.31
N VAL A 31 -8.50 3.98 6.53
CA VAL A 31 -7.28 4.74 6.87
C VAL A 31 -6.04 3.85 6.76
N ALA A 32 -6.11 2.60 7.23
CA ALA A 32 -4.99 1.67 7.17
C ALA A 32 -4.63 1.33 5.71
N VAL A 33 -5.62 1.04 4.86
CA VAL A 33 -5.42 0.77 3.43
C VAL A 33 -4.84 1.99 2.71
N ALA A 34 -5.36 3.20 2.97
CA ALA A 34 -4.84 4.43 2.35
C ALA A 34 -3.38 4.70 2.73
N LEU A 35 -3.02 4.47 4.00
CA LEU A 35 -1.64 4.61 4.48
C LEU A 35 -0.73 3.53 3.88
N GLU A 36 -1.22 2.29 3.76
CA GLU A 36 -0.46 1.17 3.19
C GLU A 36 -0.10 1.43 1.72
N LEU A 37 -1.05 1.96 0.94
CA LEU A 37 -0.85 2.39 -0.44
C LEU A 37 0.21 3.49 -0.55
N LEU A 38 0.11 4.52 0.30
CA LEU A 38 1.09 5.61 0.34
C LEU A 38 2.51 5.10 0.66
N VAL A 39 2.63 4.23 1.66
CA VAL A 39 3.92 3.62 2.03
C VAL A 39 4.45 2.76 0.89
N SER A 40 3.60 2.00 0.22
CA SER A 40 3.97 1.15 -0.92
C SER A 40 4.49 1.96 -2.12
N GLU A 41 3.97 3.16 -2.35
CA GLU A 41 4.46 4.09 -3.38
C GLU A 41 5.80 4.75 -2.99
N LEU A 42 6.00 5.04 -1.70
CA LEU A 42 7.22 5.65 -1.17
C LEU A 42 8.37 4.63 -0.99
N SER A 43 8.06 3.35 -0.93
CA SER A 43 9.03 2.25 -0.82
C SER A 43 9.80 2.00 -2.13
N GLU A 44 11.04 1.55 -1.99
CA GLU A 44 11.88 1.11 -3.11
C GLU A 44 11.75 -0.38 -3.42
N GLU A 45 12.24 -0.77 -4.60
CA GLU A 45 12.39 -2.18 -4.97
C GLU A 45 13.21 -2.93 -3.92
N PRO A 46 12.82 -4.17 -3.53
CA PRO A 46 11.84 -5.03 -4.17
C PRO A 46 10.41 -4.91 -3.61
N TRP A 47 10.15 -3.97 -2.70
CA TRP A 47 8.89 -3.87 -1.94
C TRP A 47 7.92 -2.83 -2.48
N LYS A 48 8.36 -2.04 -3.47
CA LYS A 48 7.53 -1.08 -4.16
C LYS A 48 6.28 -1.74 -4.74
N GLY A 49 5.11 -1.17 -4.44
CA GLY A 49 3.83 -1.72 -4.89
C GLY A 49 3.46 -3.06 -4.25
N LYS A 50 4.14 -3.50 -3.18
CA LYS A 50 3.77 -4.69 -2.40
C LYS A 50 3.21 -4.29 -1.05
N VAL A 51 2.19 -5.00 -0.61
CA VAL A 51 1.53 -4.82 0.69
C VAL A 51 1.21 -6.19 1.30
N ILE A 52 1.24 -6.31 2.63
CA ILE A 52 0.95 -7.57 3.33
C ILE A 52 -0.27 -7.38 4.23
N THR A 53 -1.28 -8.22 4.05
CA THR A 53 -2.39 -8.27 4.98
C THR A 53 -2.03 -9.13 6.19
N PHE A 54 -2.25 -8.60 7.39
CA PHE A 54 -2.15 -9.34 8.64
C PHE A 54 -3.53 -9.93 8.95
N SER A 55 -3.64 -11.22 8.69
CA SER A 55 -4.82 -12.05 8.97
C SER A 55 -4.35 -13.45 9.37
N ALA A 56 -5.27 -14.37 9.69
CA ALA A 56 -4.93 -15.76 9.99
C ALA A 56 -4.09 -16.43 8.88
N ASN A 57 -4.24 -15.98 7.62
CA ASN A 57 -3.42 -16.37 6.49
C ASN A 57 -2.89 -15.10 5.78
N PRO A 58 -1.69 -14.63 6.15
CA PRO A 58 -1.13 -13.42 5.56
C PRO A 58 -0.87 -13.61 4.06
N GLN A 59 -1.32 -12.66 3.24
CA GLN A 59 -1.12 -12.69 1.80
C GLN A 59 -0.36 -11.44 1.34
N LEU A 60 0.58 -11.64 0.42
CA LEU A 60 1.32 -10.57 -0.24
C LEU A 60 0.51 -10.12 -1.46
N HIS A 61 0.00 -8.90 -1.42
CA HIS A 61 -0.71 -8.30 -2.55
C HIS A 61 0.21 -7.36 -3.31
N LEU A 62 0.15 -7.44 -4.64
CA LEU A 62 0.82 -6.49 -5.54
C LEU A 62 -0.18 -5.44 -5.98
N VAL A 63 -0.01 -4.21 -5.49
CA VAL A 63 -0.76 -3.04 -5.90
C VAL A 63 -0.17 -2.54 -7.21
N LYS A 64 -0.85 -2.85 -8.33
CA LYS A 64 -0.57 -2.20 -9.61
C LYS A 64 -1.43 -0.94 -9.70
N GLY A 65 -0.79 0.22 -9.74
CA GLY A 65 -1.45 1.47 -10.13
C GLY A 65 -2.08 1.29 -11.50
N GLY A 66 -3.39 1.57 -11.61
CA GLY A 66 -4.14 1.39 -12.85
C GLY A 66 -3.52 2.20 -13.98
N CYS A 67 -2.90 1.52 -14.94
CA CYS A 67 -2.78 2.08 -16.27
C CYS A 67 -4.20 2.22 -16.81
N ASN A 68 -4.55 3.42 -17.27
CA ASN A 68 -5.76 3.69 -18.03
C ASN A 68 -6.04 2.56 -19.02
N THR A 69 -6.92 1.62 -18.69
CA THR A 69 -7.63 0.89 -19.72
C THR A 69 -8.65 1.87 -20.26
N PRO A 70 -8.61 2.27 -21.54
CA PRO A 70 -9.73 2.98 -22.13
C PRO A 70 -10.93 2.07 -21.92
N ASN A 71 -11.91 2.60 -21.19
CA ASN A 71 -13.21 1.96 -20.96
C ASN A 71 -13.71 1.38 -22.31
N PRO A 72 -13.93 0.05 -22.43
CA PRO A 72 -14.46 -0.52 -23.65
C PRO A 72 -16.00 -0.41 -23.76
N TYR A 73 -16.64 0.47 -22.98
CA TYR A 73 -18.07 0.75 -23.04
C TYR A 73 -18.38 2.23 -23.15
#